data_AF-A0A8J8DNK6-F1
#
_entry.id   AF-A0A8J8DNK6-F1
#
_cell.length_a   1.000
_cell.length_b   1.000
_cell.length_c   1.000
_cell.angle_alpha   90.00
_cell.angle_beta   90.00
_cell.angle_gamma   90.00
#
_symmetry.space_group_name_H-M   'P 1'
#
loop_
_entity.id
_entity.type
_entity.pdbx_description
1 polymer ?
#
loop_
_entity_poly.entity_id
_entity_poly.type
_entity_poly.pdbx_seq_one_letter_code
_entity_poly.pdbx_strand_id
1 'polypeptide(L)'
;MEPKTALNVSRFIVFLGLITALFYWRIDHIYRTTVALIGLYIPNLAEKYLKDIPSKITSILSPIYNVKTMALLGIFIAIHVSLVNVPFTTIDLFHKEWRNADMISHFFGGLVVWLMVTEILMNLTRKEYIRVNKKKLLIYSFVILFVLSIGWEVAEKFSESEISFIHETIGNKVRDVLVNTLGALFGVYLVFRKHYPFKLDLELMAG
;
A
#
# COMPACT_ATOMS: atom_id res chain seq x y z
N MET A 1 -4.11 -12.82 -15.22
CA MET A 1 -5.32 -12.10 -14.78
C MET A 1 -5.15 -10.63 -15.11
N GLU A 2 -6.17 -9.96 -15.66
CA GLU A 2 -6.08 -8.53 -15.93
C GLU A 2 -6.04 -7.70 -14.64
N PRO A 3 -5.29 -6.58 -14.58
CA PRO A 3 -5.20 -5.73 -13.39
C PRO A 3 -6.56 -5.24 -12.87
N LYS A 4 -7.48 -4.88 -13.78
CA LYS A 4 -8.84 -4.45 -13.42
C LYS A 4 -9.64 -5.58 -12.77
N THR A 5 -9.51 -6.81 -13.26
CA THR A 5 -10.11 -7.99 -12.65
C THR A 5 -9.55 -8.21 -11.25
N ALA A 6 -8.23 -8.13 -11.07
CA ALA A 6 -7.59 -8.27 -9.76
C ALA A 6 -8.14 -7.25 -8.76
N LEU A 7 -8.23 -5.98 -9.16
CA LEU A 7 -8.78 -4.92 -8.32
C LEU A 7 -10.26 -5.15 -7.96
N ASN A 8 -11.08 -5.62 -8.90
CA ASN A 8 -12.48 -5.95 -8.63
C ASN A 8 -12.63 -7.16 -7.69
N VAL A 9 -11.79 -8.19 -7.86
CA VAL A 9 -11.75 -9.33 -6.93
C VAL A 9 -11.35 -8.86 -5.53
N SER A 10 -10.34 -7.99 -5.41
CA SER A 10 -9.96 -7.39 -4.13
C SER A 10 -11.11 -6.61 -3.48
N ARG A 11 -11.83 -5.78 -4.25
CA ARG A 11 -13.03 -5.08 -3.75
C ARG A 11 -14.09 -6.04 -3.24
N PHE A 12 -14.33 -7.11 -3.99
CA PHE A 12 -15.30 -8.13 -3.59
C PHE A 12 -14.90 -8.82 -2.29
N ILE A 13 -13.63 -9.18 -2.13
CA ILE A 13 -13.10 -9.78 -0.88
C ILE A 13 -13.31 -8.84 0.30
N VAL A 14 -12.94 -7.55 0.17
CA VAL A 14 -13.14 -6.58 1.25
C VAL A 14 -14.64 -6.37 1.55
N PHE A 15 -15.50 -6.41 0.51
CA PHE A 15 -16.95 -6.36 0.69
C PHE A 15 -17.49 -7.55 1.48
N LEU A 16 -17.01 -8.77 1.23
CA LEU A 16 -17.35 -9.93 2.07
C LEU A 16 -16.88 -9.74 3.52
N GLY A 17 -15.72 -9.13 3.72
CA GLY A 17 -15.23 -8.72 5.03
C GLY A 17 -16.16 -7.74 5.75
N LEU A 18 -16.73 -6.76 5.03
CA LEU A 18 -17.73 -5.82 5.56
C LEU A 18 -19.03 -6.55 5.94
N ILE A 19 -19.54 -7.44 5.08
CA ILE A 19 -20.75 -8.23 5.39
C ILE A 19 -20.53 -9.08 6.65
N THR A 20 -19.37 -9.71 6.76
CA THR A 20 -18.97 -10.48 7.95
C THR A 20 -18.97 -9.58 9.19
N ALA A 21 -18.35 -8.40 9.10
CA ALA A 21 -18.28 -7.45 10.22
C ALA A 21 -19.66 -6.95 10.67
N LEU A 22 -20.57 -6.72 9.71
CA LEU A 22 -21.97 -6.35 10.00
C LEU A 22 -22.72 -7.50 10.68
N PHE A 23 -22.58 -8.72 10.17
CA PHE A 23 -23.25 -9.90 10.72
C PHE A 23 -22.85 -10.19 12.18
N TYR A 24 -21.56 -10.02 12.50
CA TYR A 24 -21.03 -10.22 13.86
C TYR A 24 -20.96 -8.94 14.71
N TRP A 25 -21.52 -7.82 14.22
CA TRP A 25 -21.55 -6.54 14.92
C TRP A 25 -20.18 -6.02 15.38
N ARG A 26 -19.12 -6.24 14.59
CA ARG A 26 -17.76 -5.80 14.91
C ARG A 26 -17.49 -4.39 14.38
N ILE A 27 -17.79 -3.38 15.20
CA ILE A 27 -17.77 -1.96 14.82
C ILE A 27 -16.43 -1.49 14.25
N ASP A 28 -15.33 -1.89 14.86
CA ASP A 28 -13.97 -1.57 14.43
C ASP A 28 -13.66 -2.14 13.03
N HIS A 29 -14.16 -3.35 12.73
CA HIS A 29 -14.00 -3.95 11.40
C HIS A 29 -14.96 -3.37 10.37
N ILE A 30 -16.17 -2.96 10.76
CA ILE A 30 -17.08 -2.20 9.88
C ILE A 30 -16.37 -0.92 9.42
N TYR A 31 -15.76 -0.18 10.35
CA TYR A 31 -15.00 1.03 10.01
C TYR A 31 -13.84 0.72 9.04
N ARG A 32 -12.96 -0.21 9.39
CA ARG A 32 -11.76 -0.55 8.58
C ARG A 32 -12.13 -1.04 7.18
N THR A 33 -13.10 -1.95 7.06
CA THR A 33 -13.54 -2.50 5.77
C THR A 33 -14.24 -1.44 4.92
N THR A 34 -15.01 -0.55 5.53
CA THR A 34 -15.65 0.59 4.83
C THR A 34 -14.60 1.55 4.28
N VAL A 35 -13.64 1.98 5.10
CA VAL A 35 -12.55 2.86 4.68
C VAL A 35 -11.72 2.20 3.57
N ALA A 36 -11.40 0.91 3.72
CA ALA A 36 -10.70 0.14 2.69
C ALA A 36 -11.48 0.11 1.37
N LEU A 37 -12.79 -0.15 1.39
CA LEU A 37 -13.62 -0.12 0.18
C LEU A 37 -13.62 1.26 -0.48
N ILE A 38 -13.83 2.33 0.29
CA ILE A 38 -13.77 3.71 -0.23
C ILE A 38 -12.42 3.94 -0.91
N GLY A 39 -11.32 3.59 -0.23
CA GLY A 39 -9.96 3.68 -0.76
C GLY A 39 -9.79 2.92 -2.09
N LEU A 40 -10.32 1.71 -2.19
CA LEU A 40 -10.27 0.91 -3.41
C LEU A 40 -11.09 1.48 -4.56
N TYR A 41 -12.07 2.36 -4.30
CA TYR A 41 -12.84 3.07 -5.34
C TYR A 41 -12.26 4.43 -5.72
N ILE A 42 -11.23 4.94 -5.02
CA ILE A 42 -10.55 6.20 -5.37
C ILE A 42 -10.15 6.28 -6.84
N PRO A 43 -9.59 5.23 -7.50
CA PRO A 43 -9.25 5.30 -8.92
C PRO A 43 -10.45 5.63 -9.82
N ASN A 44 -11.63 5.09 -9.52
CA ASN A 44 -12.85 5.37 -10.29
C ASN A 44 -13.32 6.81 -10.08
N LEU A 45 -13.19 7.33 -8.87
CA LEU A 45 -13.51 8.72 -8.58
C LEU A 45 -12.51 9.66 -9.25
N ALA A 46 -11.22 9.35 -9.20
CA ALA A 46 -10.17 10.12 -9.84
C ALA A 46 -10.36 10.18 -11.36
N GLU A 47 -10.64 9.04 -12.00
CA GLU A 47 -10.95 8.97 -13.43
C GLU A 47 -12.18 9.82 -13.79
N LYS A 48 -13.20 9.88 -12.93
CA LYS A 48 -14.44 10.60 -13.22
C LYS A 48 -14.37 12.09 -12.92
N TYR A 49 -13.73 12.49 -11.82
CA TYR A 49 -13.83 13.83 -11.24
C TYR A 49 -12.51 14.60 -11.21
N LEU A 50 -11.36 13.95 -11.33
CA LEU A 50 -10.03 14.57 -11.23
C LEU A 50 -9.32 14.58 -12.59
N LYS A 51 -10.01 15.01 -13.65
CA LYS A 51 -9.44 15.10 -15.00
C LYS A 51 -8.63 16.37 -15.24
N ASP A 52 -9.06 17.49 -14.65
CA ASP A 52 -8.52 18.84 -14.94
C ASP A 52 -7.81 19.44 -13.71
N ILE A 53 -6.90 18.67 -13.11
CA ILE A 53 -6.07 19.15 -11.98
C ILE A 53 -4.68 19.59 -12.44
N PRO A 54 -4.00 20.49 -11.70
CA PRO A 54 -2.65 20.94 -12.04
C PRO A 54 -1.69 19.78 -12.33
N SER A 55 -0.83 19.95 -13.34
CA SER A 55 0.09 18.91 -13.82
C SER A 55 1.05 18.38 -12.75
N LYS A 56 1.49 19.25 -11.82
CA LYS A 56 2.28 18.83 -10.66
C LYS A 56 1.51 17.91 -9.71
N ILE A 57 0.24 18.23 -9.44
CA ILE A 57 -0.63 17.41 -8.59
C ILE A 57 -0.93 16.08 -9.28
N THR A 58 -1.23 16.12 -10.59
CA THR A 58 -1.42 14.90 -11.40
C THR A 58 -0.21 13.97 -11.34
N SER A 59 1.01 14.54 -11.32
CA SER A 59 2.24 13.76 -11.20
C SER A 59 2.39 13.08 -9.84
N ILE A 60 1.95 13.74 -8.76
CA ILE A 60 1.90 13.17 -7.40
C ILE A 60 0.80 12.10 -7.29
N LEU A 61 -0.33 12.31 -7.95
CA LEU A 61 -1.44 11.35 -7.97
C LEU A 61 -1.25 10.25 -9.02
N SER A 62 -0.11 10.22 -9.73
CA SER A 62 0.15 9.27 -10.81
C SER A 62 -0.12 7.79 -10.45
N PRO A 63 0.17 7.29 -9.23
CA PRO A 63 -0.14 5.90 -8.89
C PRO A 63 -1.63 5.57 -8.92
N ILE A 64 -2.51 6.55 -8.63
CA ILE A 64 -3.97 6.37 -8.61
C ILE A 64 -4.50 6.10 -10.02
N TYR A 65 -3.88 6.72 -11.03
CA TYR A 65 -4.25 6.53 -12.43
C TYR A 65 -3.61 5.26 -13.04
N ASN A 66 -2.64 4.64 -12.37
CA ASN A 66 -2.02 3.40 -12.82
C ASN A 66 -2.79 2.18 -12.30
N VAL A 67 -3.63 1.59 -13.16
CA VAL A 67 -4.45 0.41 -12.81
C VAL A 67 -3.62 -0.78 -12.32
N LYS A 68 -2.37 -0.96 -12.80
CA LYS A 68 -1.49 -2.04 -12.33
C LYS A 68 -0.98 -1.78 -10.92
N THR A 69 -0.60 -0.55 -10.60
CA THR A 69 -0.21 -0.16 -9.23
C THR A 69 -1.42 -0.28 -8.29
N MET A 70 -2.58 0.20 -8.72
CA MET A 70 -3.82 0.08 -7.93
C MET A 70 -4.31 -1.35 -7.76
N ALA A 71 -4.06 -2.24 -8.72
CA ALA A 71 -4.34 -3.67 -8.57
C ALA A 71 -3.47 -4.30 -7.47
N LEU A 72 -2.18 -3.95 -7.40
CA LEU A 72 -1.29 -4.41 -6.32
C LEU A 72 -1.72 -3.84 -4.95
N LEU A 73 -2.13 -2.57 -4.89
CA LEU A 73 -2.75 -2.00 -3.68
C LEU A 73 -4.02 -2.76 -3.31
N GLY A 74 -4.86 -3.09 -4.29
CA GLY A 74 -6.06 -3.90 -4.10
C GLY A 74 -5.76 -5.23 -3.44
N ILE A 75 -4.78 -5.96 -3.97
CA ILE A 75 -4.34 -7.25 -3.41
C ILE A 75 -3.84 -7.07 -1.98
N PHE A 76 -2.98 -6.08 -1.75
CA PHE A 76 -2.48 -5.76 -0.41
C PHE A 76 -3.63 -5.50 0.59
N ILE A 77 -4.55 -4.60 0.26
CA ILE A 77 -5.67 -4.24 1.14
C ILE A 77 -6.56 -5.45 1.39
N ALA A 78 -6.88 -6.25 0.36
CA ALA A 78 -7.68 -7.44 0.51
C ALA A 78 -7.03 -8.46 1.45
N ILE A 79 -5.72 -8.69 1.32
CA ILE A 79 -4.95 -9.56 2.22
C ILE A 79 -4.96 -8.99 3.64
N HIS A 80 -4.55 -7.73 3.81
CA HIS A 80 -4.45 -7.08 5.12
C HIS A 80 -5.79 -7.15 5.88
N VAL A 81 -6.88 -6.73 5.25
CA VAL A 81 -8.21 -6.77 5.86
C VAL A 81 -8.67 -8.19 6.17
N SER A 82 -8.37 -9.17 5.30
CA SER A 82 -8.78 -10.57 5.52
C SER A 82 -7.98 -11.25 6.63
N LEU A 83 -6.73 -10.86 6.85
CA LEU A 83 -5.94 -11.39 7.97
C LEU A 83 -6.45 -10.84 9.32
N VAL A 84 -6.89 -9.58 9.32
CA VAL A 84 -7.51 -8.93 10.49
C VAL A 84 -8.94 -9.44 10.73
N ASN A 85 -9.63 -9.91 9.69
CA ASN A 85 -10.98 -10.47 9.78
C ASN A 85 -11.17 -11.58 8.74
N VAL A 86 -10.91 -12.83 9.12
CA VAL A 86 -11.11 -13.96 8.21
C VAL A 86 -12.61 -14.02 7.85
N PRO A 87 -12.98 -13.90 6.56
CA PRO A 87 -14.37 -13.81 6.15
C PRO A 87 -15.21 -14.97 6.69
N PHE A 88 -16.45 -14.66 7.11
CA PHE A 88 -17.41 -15.59 7.71
C PHE A 88 -16.98 -16.23 9.02
N THR A 89 -15.99 -15.65 9.71
CA THR A 89 -15.54 -16.12 11.02
C THR A 89 -15.35 -14.94 11.98
N THR A 90 -15.08 -15.23 13.26
CA THR A 90 -14.66 -14.25 14.25
C THR A 90 -13.14 -14.21 14.46
N ILE A 91 -12.39 -14.97 13.64
CA ILE A 91 -10.94 -15.18 13.77
C ILE A 91 -10.19 -13.92 13.33
N ASP A 92 -9.32 -13.43 14.21
CA ASP A 92 -8.34 -12.38 13.94
C ASP A 92 -6.96 -13.02 13.88
N LEU A 93 -6.50 -13.33 12.67
CA LEU A 93 -5.17 -13.90 12.48
C LEU A 93 -4.07 -12.88 12.76
N PHE A 94 -4.37 -11.59 12.65
CA PHE A 94 -3.38 -10.51 12.73
C PHE A 94 -2.94 -10.26 14.18
N HIS A 95 -3.89 -10.05 15.10
CA HIS A 95 -3.56 -9.66 16.47
C HIS A 95 -3.65 -10.81 17.49
N LYS A 96 -4.43 -11.85 17.20
CA LYS A 96 -4.77 -12.88 18.20
C LYS A 96 -4.21 -14.24 17.86
N GLU A 97 -4.61 -14.78 16.70
CA GLU A 97 -4.48 -16.22 16.43
C GLU A 97 -3.15 -16.57 15.74
N TRP A 98 -2.59 -15.65 14.94
CA TRP A 98 -1.29 -15.85 14.28
C TRP A 98 -0.50 -14.54 14.23
N ARG A 99 0.07 -14.12 15.37
CA ARG A 99 0.83 -12.87 15.57
C ARG A 99 2.02 -12.58 14.62
N ASN A 100 2.30 -13.46 13.66
CA ASN A 100 3.29 -13.24 12.59
C ASN A 100 2.63 -13.08 11.19
N ALA A 101 1.30 -13.14 11.10
CA ALA A 101 0.55 -12.92 9.87
C ALA A 101 0.65 -11.47 9.40
N ASP A 102 0.87 -10.54 10.34
CA ASP A 102 1.20 -9.15 10.10
C ASP A 102 2.41 -8.97 9.16
N MET A 103 3.40 -9.86 9.22
CA MET A 103 4.55 -9.85 8.30
C MET A 103 4.13 -9.93 6.83
N ILE A 104 3.09 -10.69 6.51
CA ILE A 104 2.58 -10.79 5.12
C ILE A 104 2.06 -9.41 4.69
N SER A 105 1.30 -8.76 5.57
CA SER A 105 0.83 -7.40 5.34
C SER A 105 1.97 -6.40 5.18
N HIS A 106 2.97 -6.42 6.07
CA HIS A 106 4.13 -5.53 5.95
C HIS A 106 4.90 -5.75 4.65
N PHE A 107 5.06 -7.00 4.21
CA PHE A 107 5.75 -7.29 2.95
C PHE A 107 5.01 -6.63 1.77
N PHE A 108 3.70 -6.83 1.67
CA PHE A 108 2.90 -6.22 0.61
C PHE A 108 2.78 -4.69 0.77
N GLY A 109 2.73 -4.19 2.00
CA GLY A 109 2.71 -2.77 2.32
C GLY A 109 3.97 -2.07 1.84
N GLY A 110 5.15 -2.58 2.22
CA GLY A 110 6.43 -2.05 1.77
C GLY A 110 6.60 -2.12 0.24
N LEU A 111 6.14 -3.20 -0.40
CA LEU A 111 6.09 -3.30 -1.86
C LEU A 111 5.26 -2.16 -2.47
N VAL A 112 4.00 -2.01 -2.06
CA VAL A 112 3.08 -1.04 -2.69
C VAL A 112 3.52 0.40 -2.41
N VAL A 113 3.92 0.71 -1.17
CA VAL A 113 4.41 2.05 -0.81
C VAL A 113 5.64 2.41 -1.65
N TRP A 114 6.61 1.50 -1.76
CA TRP A 114 7.81 1.77 -2.57
C TRP A 114 7.47 1.97 -4.05
N LEU A 115 6.54 1.18 -4.61
CA LEU A 115 6.07 1.33 -5.99
C LEU A 115 5.42 2.69 -6.22
N MET A 116 4.51 3.12 -5.34
CA MET A 116 3.83 4.42 -5.45
C MET A 116 4.83 5.57 -5.36
N VAL A 117 5.73 5.54 -4.37
CA VAL A 117 6.76 6.57 -4.20
C VAL A 117 7.66 6.65 -5.44
N THR A 118 8.10 5.52 -5.95
CA THR A 118 8.96 5.45 -7.14
C THR A 118 8.24 6.01 -8.37
N GLU A 119 6.97 5.68 -8.55
CA GLU A 119 6.14 6.19 -9.63
C GLU A 119 5.95 7.71 -9.56
N ILE A 120 5.74 8.25 -8.35
CA ILE A 120 5.64 9.69 -8.12
C ILE A 120 6.95 10.39 -8.50
N LEU A 121 8.08 9.92 -7.97
CA LEU A 121 9.40 10.52 -8.23
C LEU A 121 9.73 10.47 -9.73
N MET A 122 9.40 9.36 -10.40
CA MET A 122 9.59 9.21 -11.84
C MET A 122 8.74 10.20 -12.64
N ASN A 123 7.45 10.35 -12.31
CA ASN A 123 6.57 11.28 -13.03
C ASN A 123 6.95 12.74 -12.78
N LEU A 124 7.35 13.10 -11.55
CA LEU A 124 7.89 14.42 -11.25
C LEU A 124 9.19 14.71 -12.02
N THR A 125 10.04 13.69 -12.20
CA THR A 125 11.28 13.81 -12.99
C THR A 125 10.98 13.99 -14.48
N ARG A 126 10.06 13.19 -15.03
CA ARG A 126 9.63 13.29 -16.43
C ARG A 126 9.02 14.65 -16.78
N LYS A 127 8.34 15.29 -15.84
CA LYS A 127 7.77 16.63 -15.99
C LYS A 127 8.73 17.76 -15.60
N GLU A 128 10.01 17.43 -15.40
CA GLU A 128 11.10 18.37 -15.08
C GLU A 128 10.91 19.16 -13.78
N TYR A 129 9.99 18.73 -12.89
CA TYR A 129 9.83 19.37 -11.58
C TYR A 129 10.99 19.08 -10.64
N ILE A 130 11.63 17.92 -10.81
CA ILE A 130 12.83 17.50 -10.09
C ILE A 130 13.79 16.84 -11.08
N ARG A 131 15.09 16.80 -10.76
CA ARG A 131 16.10 16.09 -11.55
C ARG A 131 16.71 14.97 -10.72
N VAL A 132 16.27 13.75 -11.02
CA VAL A 132 16.64 12.55 -10.26
C VAL A 132 17.14 11.49 -11.25
N ASN A 133 18.41 11.11 -11.13
CA ASN A 133 18.96 10.01 -11.91
C ASN A 133 18.65 8.66 -11.25
N LYS A 134 18.97 7.56 -11.94
CA LYS A 134 18.63 6.20 -11.48
C LYS A 134 19.10 5.90 -10.05
N LYS A 135 20.31 6.34 -9.70
CA LYS A 135 20.87 6.14 -8.35
C LYS A 135 20.10 6.95 -7.31
N LYS A 136 19.85 8.23 -7.60
CA LYS A 136 19.07 9.11 -6.70
C LYS A 136 17.63 8.63 -6.56
N LEU A 137 17.01 8.08 -7.63
CA LEU A 137 15.65 7.54 -7.59
C LEU A 137 15.56 6.38 -6.59
N LEU A 138 16.53 5.46 -6.66
CA LEU A 138 16.60 4.34 -5.72
C LEU A 138 16.82 4.84 -4.29
N ILE A 139 17.79 5.73 -4.07
CA ILE A 139 18.06 6.26 -2.72
C ILE A 139 16.84 6.99 -2.16
N TYR A 140 16.25 7.93 -2.91
CA TYR A 140 15.13 8.74 -2.42
C TYR A 140 13.87 7.91 -2.19
N SER A 141 13.58 6.92 -3.05
CA SER A 141 12.43 6.03 -2.82
C SER A 141 12.58 5.20 -1.53
N PHE A 142 13.78 4.70 -1.22
CA PHE A 142 14.03 3.99 0.04
C PHE A 142 14.04 4.94 1.26
N VAL A 143 14.61 6.14 1.14
CA VAL A 143 14.57 7.13 2.23
C VAL A 143 13.13 7.48 2.59
N ILE A 144 12.29 7.77 1.59
CA ILE A 144 10.87 8.07 1.81
C ILE A 144 10.16 6.85 2.40
N LEU A 145 10.41 5.65 1.89
CA LEU A 145 9.86 4.41 2.45
C LEU A 145 10.19 4.26 3.95
N PHE A 146 11.45 4.50 4.34
CA PHE A 146 11.86 4.39 5.73
C PHE A 146 11.21 5.46 6.61
N VAL A 147 11.14 6.70 6.14
CA VAL A 147 10.42 7.77 6.85
C VAL A 147 8.96 7.39 7.06
N LEU A 148 8.28 6.86 6.04
CA LEU A 148 6.90 6.43 6.14
C LEU A 148 6.73 5.19 7.04
N SER A 149 7.63 4.20 6.93
CA SER A 149 7.56 2.97 7.72
C SER A 149 7.80 3.25 9.21
N ILE A 150 8.86 3.99 9.53
CA ILE A 150 9.17 4.37 10.92
C ILE A 150 8.09 5.31 11.44
N GLY A 151 7.64 6.27 10.63
CA GLY A 151 6.56 7.18 11.00
C GLY A 151 5.26 6.45 11.32
N TRP A 152 4.92 5.41 10.54
CA TRP A 152 3.78 4.54 10.81
C TRP A 152 3.93 3.81 12.14
N GLU A 153 5.07 3.16 12.38
CA GLU A 153 5.33 2.44 13.63
C GLU A 153 5.26 3.35 14.87
N VAL A 154 5.75 4.59 14.73
CA VAL A 154 5.66 5.60 15.80
C VAL A 154 4.21 6.03 16.03
N ALA A 155 3.46 6.30 14.96
CA ALA A 155 2.04 6.67 15.06
C ALA A 155 1.22 5.55 15.70
N GLU A 156 1.47 4.30 15.31
CA GLU A 156 0.86 3.12 15.89
C GLU A 156 1.18 3.02 17.40
N LYS A 157 2.45 3.22 17.78
CA LYS A 157 2.86 3.23 19.19
C LYS A 157 2.14 4.28 20.02
N PHE A 158 1.92 5.48 19.46
CA PHE A 158 1.15 6.53 20.15
C PHE A 158 -0.34 6.17 20.28
N SER A 159 -0.89 5.42 19.33
CA SER A 159 -2.28 4.95 19.35
C SER A 159 -2.54 3.75 20.26
N GLU A 160 -1.50 3.05 20.75
CA GLU A 160 -1.64 1.96 21.73
C GLU A 160 -2.37 2.41 23.01
N SER A 161 -2.32 3.71 23.35
CA SER A 161 -3.04 4.27 24.50
C SER A 161 -4.57 4.21 24.38
N GLU A 162 -5.11 4.07 23.16
CA GLU A 162 -6.55 3.94 22.89
C GLU A 162 -6.99 2.48 22.59
N ILE A 163 -6.05 1.60 22.24
CA ILE A 163 -6.31 0.18 21.89
C ILE A 163 -5.47 -0.71 22.81
N SER A 164 -6.03 -1.06 23.98
CA SER A 164 -5.34 -1.74 25.09
C SER A 164 -4.84 -3.17 24.83
N PHE A 165 -5.02 -3.71 23.61
CA PHE A 165 -4.71 -5.11 23.28
C PHE A 165 -3.38 -5.33 22.54
N ILE A 166 -2.60 -4.28 22.23
CA ILE A 166 -1.37 -4.39 21.43
C ILE A 166 -0.22 -3.73 22.17
N HIS A 167 0.39 -4.43 23.14
CA HIS A 167 1.72 -4.06 23.63
C HIS A 167 2.78 -4.74 22.75
N GLU A 168 3.16 -4.07 21.67
CA GLU A 168 4.22 -4.56 20.80
C GLU A 168 5.60 -4.21 21.33
N THR A 169 6.50 -5.18 21.24
CA THR A 169 7.91 -4.99 21.58
C THR A 169 8.60 -4.17 20.49
N ILE A 170 9.68 -3.48 20.85
CA ILE A 170 10.56 -2.80 19.89
C ILE A 170 11.06 -3.79 18.81
N GLY A 171 11.25 -5.06 19.17
CA GLY A 171 11.67 -6.11 18.25
C GLY A 171 10.67 -6.37 17.12
N ASN A 172 9.37 -6.32 17.40
CA ASN A 172 8.33 -6.46 16.36
C ASN A 172 8.41 -5.30 15.37
N LYS A 173 8.49 -4.07 15.86
CA LYS A 173 8.58 -2.87 15.01
C LYS A 173 9.81 -2.88 14.10
N VAL A 174 10.95 -3.37 14.61
CA VAL A 174 12.15 -3.58 13.78
C VAL A 174 11.91 -4.64 12.71
N ARG A 175 11.31 -5.78 13.06
CA ARG A 175 10.93 -6.82 12.10
C ARG A 175 10.01 -6.25 11.02
N ASP A 176 9.05 -5.42 11.37
CA ASP A 176 8.07 -4.87 10.43
C ASP A 176 8.72 -3.91 9.43
N VAL A 177 9.66 -3.08 9.88
CA VAL A 177 10.52 -2.27 9.00
C VAL A 177 11.38 -3.15 8.08
N LEU A 178 11.97 -4.24 8.59
CA LEU A 178 12.74 -5.18 7.78
C LEU A 178 11.86 -5.85 6.71
N VAL A 179 10.66 -6.27 7.08
CA VAL A 179 9.74 -6.96 6.16
C VAL A 179 9.17 -6.00 5.12
N ASN A 180 8.86 -4.75 5.49
CA ASN A 180 8.57 -3.67 4.54
C ASN A 180 9.72 -3.49 3.53
N THR A 181 10.96 -3.55 4.01
CA THR A 181 12.16 -3.42 3.16
C THR A 181 12.27 -4.59 2.18
N LEU A 182 11.99 -5.82 2.60
CA LEU A 182 11.96 -6.98 1.70
C LEU A 182 10.90 -6.83 0.60
N GLY A 183 9.72 -6.33 0.96
CA GLY A 183 8.67 -5.99 0.00
C GLY A 183 9.13 -4.95 -1.04
N ALA A 184 9.79 -3.89 -0.58
CA ALA A 184 10.34 -2.86 -1.45
C ALA A 184 11.45 -3.38 -2.38
N LEU A 185 12.34 -4.24 -1.87
CA LEU A 185 13.36 -4.91 -2.70
C LEU A 185 12.73 -5.79 -3.78
N PHE A 186 11.62 -6.45 -3.47
CA PHE A 186 10.85 -7.15 -4.49
C PHE A 186 10.24 -6.17 -5.52
N GLY A 187 9.78 -5.00 -5.08
CA GLY A 187 9.36 -3.90 -5.95
C GLY A 187 10.46 -3.44 -6.91
N VAL A 188 11.69 -3.30 -6.41
CA VAL A 188 12.88 -2.99 -7.24
C VAL A 188 13.05 -4.05 -8.32
N TYR A 189 12.99 -5.33 -7.96
CA TYR A 189 13.06 -6.41 -8.94
C TYR A 189 11.96 -6.30 -10.01
N LEU A 190 10.71 -6.10 -9.60
CA LEU A 190 9.59 -5.98 -10.54
C LEU A 190 9.77 -4.80 -11.51
N VAL A 191 10.15 -3.62 -11.03
CA VAL A 191 10.26 -2.42 -11.87
C VAL A 191 11.49 -2.47 -12.76
N PHE A 192 12.66 -2.84 -12.21
CA PHE A 192 13.92 -2.78 -12.94
C PHE A 192 14.16 -3.98 -13.85
N ARG A 193 13.60 -5.16 -13.54
CA ARG A 193 13.78 -6.38 -14.35
C ARG A 193 12.55 -6.80 -15.11
N LYS A 194 11.35 -6.55 -14.57
CA LYS A 194 10.08 -6.97 -15.21
C LYS A 194 9.28 -5.81 -15.80
N HIS A 195 9.69 -4.57 -15.58
CA HIS A 195 8.98 -3.37 -16.05
C HIS A 195 7.50 -3.36 -15.60
N TYR A 196 7.25 -3.83 -14.38
CA TYR A 196 5.93 -3.93 -13.78
C TYR A 196 5.93 -3.26 -12.39
N PRO A 197 4.88 -2.51 -12.01
CA PRO A 197 3.68 -2.19 -12.80
C PRO A 197 3.92 -1.14 -13.90
N PHE A 198 5.06 -0.45 -13.88
CA PHE A 198 5.46 0.57 -14.85
C PHE A 198 6.92 0.36 -15.31
N LYS A 199 7.27 1.00 -16.43
CA LYS A 199 8.62 0.98 -17.00
C LYS A 199 9.40 2.23 -16.59
N LEU A 200 10.66 2.05 -16.20
CA LEU A 200 11.58 3.16 -15.96
C LEU A 200 12.02 3.81 -17.26
N ASP A 201 12.05 5.13 -17.25
CA ASP A 201 12.53 5.95 -18.35
C ASP A 201 14.03 6.22 -18.17
N LEU A 202 14.86 5.24 -18.56
CA LEU A 202 16.30 5.25 -18.27
C LEU A 202 17.04 6.35 -19.05
N GLU A 203 16.52 6.77 -20.20
CA GLU A 203 17.13 7.81 -21.05
C GLU A 203 17.03 9.20 -20.41
N LEU A 204 15.88 9.51 -19.79
CA LEU A 204 15.70 10.73 -18.98
C LEU A 204 16.52 10.73 -17.68
N MET A 205 17.01 9.57 -17.25
CA MET A 205 17.69 9.36 -15.97
C MET A 205 19.20 9.10 -16.09
N ALA A 206 19.77 9.27 -17.28
CA ALA A 206 21.19 9.04 -17.57
C ALA A 206 22.13 10.21 -17.20
N GLY A 207 21.60 11.28 -16.61
CA GLY A 207 22.33 12.47 -16.16
C GLY A 207 22.96 12.39 -14.78
#